data_AF-A0AAN0JI48-F1
#
_entry.id   AF-A0AAN0JI48-F1
#
_cell.length_a   1.000
_cell.length_b   1.000
_cell.length_c   1.000
_cell.angle_alpha   90.00
_cell.angle_beta   90.00
_cell.angle_gamma   90.00
#
_symmetry.space_group_name_H-M   'P 1'
#
loop_
_entity.id
_entity.type
_entity.pdbx_description
1 polymer ?
#
loop_
_entity_poly.entity_id
_entity_poly.type
_entity_poly.pdbx_seq_one_letter_code
_entity_poly.pdbx_strand_id
1 'polypeptide(L)'
;MESLAQIIEAGKRVIDDPTHLADFGAALTSGESHQIQAVLECPDIPERLILALELPKKELAIVTLQKKLGKEVEEKFAKMQRKYNFITRGTENNKERTRNISNGV
;
A
#
# COMPACT_ATOMS: atom_id res chain seq x y z
N MET A 1 -12.69 -21.55 10.02
CA MET A 1 -11.76 -20.42 9.80
C MET A 1 -10.86 -20.37 11.01
N GLU A 2 -9.59 -20.75 10.84
CA GLU A 2 -8.61 -20.74 11.93
C GLU A 2 -8.38 -19.30 12.39
N SER A 3 -8.33 -19.11 13.72
CA SER A 3 -8.13 -17.82 14.34
C SER A 3 -6.71 -17.33 14.10
N LEU A 4 -6.53 -16.05 13.75
CA LEU A 4 -5.22 -15.40 13.63
C LEU A 4 -4.36 -15.59 14.89
N ALA A 5 -4.99 -15.69 16.07
CA ALA A 5 -4.29 -15.99 17.31
C ALA A 5 -3.74 -17.43 17.35
N GLN A 6 -4.43 -18.40 16.77
CA GLN A 6 -3.93 -19.78 16.63
C GLN A 6 -2.78 -19.85 15.63
N ILE A 7 -2.81 -19.05 14.56
CA ILE A 7 -1.69 -18.90 13.61
C ILE A 7 -0.46 -18.29 14.31
N ILE A 8 -0.65 -17.33 15.22
CA ILE A 8 0.43 -16.71 16.00
C ILE A 8 0.98 -17.65 17.08
N GLU A 9 0.12 -18.41 17.77
CA GLU A 9 0.52 -19.44 18.75
C GLU A 9 1.26 -20.61 18.07
N ALA A 10 0.81 -21.02 16.88
CA ALA A 10 1.56 -21.93 16.00
C ALA A 10 2.86 -21.28 15.50
N GLY A 11 2.86 -19.97 15.26
CA GLY A 11 4.02 -19.15 14.90
C GLY A 11 5.19 -19.28 15.88
N LYS A 12 4.91 -19.51 17.17
CA LYS A 12 5.95 -19.82 18.17
C LYS A 12 6.71 -21.12 17.89
N ARG A 13 6.06 -22.13 17.28
CA ARG A 13 6.67 -23.39 16.83
C ARG A 13 7.23 -23.31 15.40
N VAL A 14 6.68 -22.42 14.56
CA VAL A 14 7.16 -22.19 13.18
C VAL A 14 8.55 -21.51 13.17
N ILE A 15 8.87 -20.70 14.18
CA ILE A 15 10.20 -20.08 14.31
C ILE A 15 11.29 -21.12 14.64
N ASP A 16 10.91 -22.25 15.27
CA ASP A 16 11.87 -23.30 15.67
C ASP A 16 12.29 -24.20 14.50
N ASP A 17 11.48 -24.26 13.42
CA ASP A 17 11.84 -24.95 12.19
C ASP A 17 12.08 -23.95 11.04
N PRO A 18 13.34 -23.65 10.71
CA PRO A 18 13.69 -22.71 9.64
C PRO A 18 13.19 -23.17 8.26
N THR A 19 13.01 -24.47 8.07
CA THR A 19 12.45 -25.05 6.84
C THR A 19 11.00 -24.58 6.70
N HIS A 20 10.19 -24.83 7.73
CA HIS A 20 8.79 -24.46 7.74
C HIS A 20 8.58 -22.94 7.64
N LEU A 21 9.45 -22.15 8.28
CA LEU A 21 9.42 -20.69 8.16
C LEU A 21 9.66 -20.20 6.73
N ALA A 22 10.61 -20.80 6.01
CA ALA A 22 10.86 -20.47 4.61
C ALA A 22 9.67 -20.84 3.71
N ASP A 23 9.09 -22.03 3.92
CA ASP A 23 7.93 -22.50 3.14
C ASP A 23 6.70 -21.63 3.40
N PHE A 24 6.52 -21.18 4.64
CA PHE A 24 5.47 -20.23 5.00
C PHE A 24 5.67 -18.87 4.32
N GLY A 25 6.90 -18.36 4.29
CA GLY A 25 7.25 -17.14 3.56
C GLY A 25 6.95 -17.25 2.06
N ALA A 26 7.29 -18.38 1.45
CA ALA A 26 7.01 -18.67 0.04
C ALA A 26 5.51 -18.86 -0.26
N ALA A 27 4.73 -19.39 0.69
CA ALA A 27 3.29 -19.58 0.53
C ALA A 27 2.47 -18.29 0.68
N LEU A 28 2.96 -17.32 1.45
CA LEU A 28 2.26 -16.05 1.70
C LEU A 28 2.59 -14.94 0.70
N THR A 29 3.66 -15.07 -0.06
CA THR A 29 4.07 -14.07 -1.03
C THR A 29 3.31 -14.18 -2.35
N SER A 30 3.13 -13.04 -2.99
CA SER A 30 2.69 -12.85 -4.37
C SER A 30 3.85 -12.78 -5.38
N GLY A 31 5.05 -13.23 -4.99
CA GLY A 31 6.25 -13.25 -5.83
C GLY A 31 6.07 -14.08 -7.11
N GLU A 32 6.97 -13.87 -8.07
CA GLU A 32 6.94 -14.57 -9.35
C GLU A 32 7.20 -16.07 -9.16
N SER A 33 6.59 -16.92 -10.01
CA SER A 33 6.70 -18.39 -9.86
C SER A 33 8.14 -18.90 -9.84
N HIS A 34 9.05 -18.29 -10.62
CA HIS A 34 10.46 -18.66 -10.63
C HIS A 34 11.19 -18.30 -9.32
N GLN A 35 10.75 -17.24 -8.63
CA GLN A 35 11.33 -16.81 -7.35
C GLN A 35 10.86 -17.74 -6.23
N ILE A 36 9.58 -18.11 -6.25
CA ILE A 36 9.02 -19.10 -5.32
C ILE A 36 9.71 -20.45 -5.53
N GLN A 37 9.89 -20.88 -6.79
CA GLN A 37 10.59 -22.13 -7.10
C GLN A 37 12.04 -22.12 -6.62
N ALA A 38 12.75 -20.98 -6.74
CA ALA A 38 14.11 -20.84 -6.23
C ALA A 38 14.18 -21.04 -4.69
N VAL A 39 13.14 -20.65 -3.95
CA VAL A 39 13.05 -20.95 -2.51
C VAL A 39 12.87 -22.46 -2.29
N LEU A 40 11.95 -23.09 -3.01
CA LEU A 40 11.63 -24.52 -2.83
C LEU A 40 12.78 -25.47 -3.22
N GLU A 41 13.60 -25.08 -4.19
CA GLU A 41 14.73 -25.88 -4.68
C GLU A 41 16.04 -25.63 -3.93
N CYS A 42 16.11 -24.62 -3.07
CA CYS A 42 17.32 -24.28 -2.33
C CYS A 42 17.60 -25.33 -1.24
N PRO A 43 18.72 -26.07 -1.31
CA PRO A 43 19.04 -27.12 -0.33
C PRO A 43 19.68 -26.57 0.95
N ASP A 44 20.29 -25.38 0.89
CA ASP A 44 20.91 -24.72 2.04
C ASP A 44 19.87 -23.90 2.81
N ILE A 45 19.62 -24.26 4.07
CA ILE A 45 18.56 -23.65 4.87
C ILE A 45 18.79 -22.15 5.13
N PRO A 46 19.99 -21.69 5.52
CA PRO A 46 20.28 -20.26 5.65
C PRO A 46 20.02 -19.46 4.36
N GLU A 47 20.51 -19.95 3.21
CA GLU A 47 20.26 -19.30 1.92
C GLU A 47 18.77 -19.30 1.57
N ARG A 48 18.08 -20.41 1.82
CA ARG A 48 16.64 -20.55 1.58
C ARG A 48 15.81 -19.54 2.37
N LEU A 49 16.15 -19.32 3.64
CA LEU A 49 15.51 -18.31 4.49
C LEU A 49 15.72 -16.89 3.94
N ILE A 50 16.91 -16.59 3.42
CA ILE A 50 17.21 -15.29 2.82
C ILE A 50 16.36 -15.10 1.55
N LEU A 51 16.32 -16.10 0.67
CA LEU A 51 15.49 -16.08 -0.54
C LEU A 51 14.01 -15.88 -0.19
N ALA A 52 13.49 -16.62 0.79
CA ALA A 52 12.10 -16.49 1.25
C ALA A 52 11.81 -15.10 1.84
N LEU A 53 12.76 -14.50 2.56
CA LEU A 53 12.63 -13.17 3.17
C LEU A 53 12.68 -12.03 2.13
N GLU A 54 13.37 -12.21 1.01
CA GLU A 54 13.46 -11.19 -0.03
C GLU A 54 12.11 -10.90 -0.71
N LEU A 55 11.26 -11.92 -0.84
CA LEU A 55 9.97 -11.80 -1.52
C LEU A 55 9.03 -10.80 -0.82
N PRO A 56 8.70 -10.97 0.48
CA PRO A 56 7.86 -10.01 1.21
C PRO A 56 8.55 -8.66 1.41
N LYS A 57 9.89 -8.57 1.43
CA LYS A 57 10.60 -7.29 1.47
C LYS A 57 10.35 -6.45 0.22
N LYS A 58 10.36 -7.08 -0.96
CA LYS A 58 10.08 -6.40 -2.25
C LYS A 58 8.64 -5.90 -2.27
N GLU A 59 7.70 -6.72 -1.84
CA GLU A 59 6.28 -6.34 -1.73
C GLU A 59 6.07 -5.16 -0.78
N LEU A 60 6.70 -5.20 0.40
CA LEU A 60 6.62 -4.12 1.38
C LEU A 60 7.14 -2.80 0.81
N ALA A 61 8.23 -2.83 0.04
CA ALA A 61 8.77 -1.65 -0.63
C ALA A 61 7.76 -1.07 -1.63
N ILE A 62 7.12 -1.91 -2.44
CA ILE A 62 6.07 -1.50 -3.39
C ILE A 62 4.89 -0.88 -2.66
N VAL A 63 4.35 -1.56 -1.64
CA VAL A 63 3.20 -1.08 -0.86
C VAL A 63 3.52 0.25 -0.18
N THR A 64 4.74 0.41 0.35
CA THR A 64 5.18 1.65 0.99
C THR A 64 5.23 2.81 -0.01
N LEU A 65 5.77 2.57 -1.22
CA LEU A 65 5.81 3.57 -2.29
C LEU A 65 4.40 3.94 -2.77
N GLN A 66 3.55 2.95 -3.01
CA GLN A 66 2.15 3.17 -3.39
C GLN A 66 1.39 3.98 -2.33
N LYS A 67 1.60 3.68 -1.04
CA LYS A 67 0.99 4.44 0.06
C LYS A 67 1.49 5.89 0.10
N LYS A 68 2.78 6.12 -0.15
CA LYS A 68 3.34 7.48 -0.20
C LYS A 68 2.76 8.27 -1.38
N LEU A 69 2.73 7.66 -2.57
CA LEU A 69 2.13 8.25 -3.76
C LEU A 69 0.64 8.56 -3.56
N GLY A 70 -0.11 7.65 -2.95
CA GLY A 70 -1.52 7.86 -2.63
C GLY A 70 -1.74 9.10 -1.78
N LYS A 71 -0.95 9.29 -0.72
CA LYS A 71 -0.99 10.49 0.11
C LYS A 71 -0.66 11.77 -0.67
N GLU A 72 0.38 11.74 -1.49
CA GLU A 72 0.77 12.91 -2.30
C GLU A 72 -0.32 13.31 -3.31
N VAL A 73 -0.98 12.32 -3.92
CA VAL A 73 -2.11 12.52 -4.83
C VAL A 73 -3.31 13.11 -4.07
N GLU A 74 -3.66 12.55 -2.91
CA GLU A 74 -4.75 13.04 -2.07
C GLU A 74 -4.52 14.50 -1.63
N GLU A 75 -3.32 14.85 -1.19
CA GLU A 75 -2.97 16.22 -0.80
C GLU A 75 -3.07 17.20 -1.98
N LYS A 76 -2.57 16.80 -3.16
CA LYS A 76 -2.64 17.62 -4.36
C LYS A 76 -4.09 17.81 -4.82
N PHE A 77 -4.89 16.75 -4.77
CA PHE A 77 -6.32 16.80 -5.07
C PHE A 77 -7.06 17.71 -4.09
N ALA A 78 -6.82 17.59 -2.78
CA ALA A 78 -7.42 18.44 -1.78
C ALA A 78 -7.09 19.93 -1.97
N LYS A 79 -5.83 20.25 -2.32
CA LYS A 79 -5.41 21.63 -2.65
C LYS A 79 -6.13 22.15 -3.89
N MET A 80 -6.22 21.34 -4.94
CA MET A 80 -6.92 21.69 -6.17
C MET A 80 -8.40 21.94 -5.93
N GLN A 81 -9.05 21.07 -5.16
CA GLN A 81 -10.47 21.20 -4.80
C GLN A 81 -10.75 22.47 -4.00
N ARG A 82 -9.89 22.82 -3.02
CA ARG A 82 -10.00 24.09 -2.28
C ARG A 82 -9.87 25.30 -3.21
N LYS A 83 -8.90 25.28 -4.13
CA LYS A 83 -8.69 26.36 -5.09
C LYS A 83 -9.89 26.51 -6.03
N TYR A 84 -10.41 25.40 -6.55
CA TYR A 84 -11.60 25.39 -7.38
C TYR A 84 -12.79 26.01 -6.64
N ASN A 85 -13.07 25.57 -5.42
CA ASN A 85 -14.16 26.10 -4.60
C ASN A 85 -14.04 27.61 -4.35
N PHE A 86 -12.82 28.11 -4.11
CA PHE A 86 -12.58 29.54 -3.92
C PHE A 86 -12.86 30.35 -5.19
N ILE A 87 -12.37 29.87 -6.35
CA ILE A 87 -12.61 30.53 -7.65
C ILE A 87 -14.11 30.57 -7.96
N THR A 88 -14.81 29.42 -7.82
CA THR A 88 -16.24 29.32 -8.13
C THR A 88 -17.05 30.32 -7.30
N ARG A 89 -16.86 30.35 -5.97
CA ARG A 89 -17.55 31.32 -5.09
C ARG A 89 -17.22 32.77 -5.43
N GLY A 90 -15.98 33.07 -5.79
CA GLY A 90 -15.58 34.40 -6.24
C GLY A 90 -16.31 34.83 -7.52
N THR A 91 -16.45 33.93 -8.49
CA THR A 91 -17.17 34.21 -9.73
C THR A 91 -18.67 34.40 -9.53
N GLU A 92 -19.28 33.65 -8.60
CA GLU A 92 -20.70 33.79 -8.23
C GLU A 92 -20.96 35.14 -7.56
N ASN A 93 -20.17 35.50 -6.54
CA ASN A 93 -20.27 36.79 -5.86
C ASN A 93 -20.09 37.97 -6.84
N ASN A 94 -19.17 37.85 -7.80
CA ASN A 94 -18.95 38.89 -8.80
C ASN A 94 -20.15 39.01 -9.77
N LYS A 95 -20.71 37.89 -10.24
CA LYS A 95 -21.93 37.89 -11.06
C LYS A 95 -23.09 38.57 -10.34
N GLU A 96 -23.26 38.28 -9.06
CA GLU A 96 -24.33 38.86 -8.22
C GLU A 96 -24.13 40.37 -8.02
N ARG A 97 -22.90 40.81 -7.77
CA ARG A 97 -22.54 42.24 -7.77
C ARG A 97 -22.85 42.93 -9.08
N THR A 98 -22.46 42.35 -10.22
CA THR A 98 -22.72 42.95 -11.54
C THR A 98 -24.22 43.05 -11.84
N ARG A 99 -25.01 42.05 -11.43
CA ARG A 99 -26.47 42.04 -11.58
C ARG A 99 -27.14 43.10 -10.69
N ASN A 100 -26.67 43.26 -9.45
CA ASN A 100 -27.20 44.28 -8.54
C ASN A 100 -26.90 45.71 -9.04
N ILE A 101 -25.74 45.92 -9.66
CA ILE A 101 -25.39 47.22 -10.28
C ILE A 101 -26.28 47.46 -11.51
N SER A 102 -26.50 46.47 -12.38
CA SER A 102 -27.35 46.66 -13.56
C SER A 102 -28.83 46.89 -13.22
N ASN A 103 -29.30 46.37 -12.09
CA ASN A 103 -30.69 46.52 -11.64
C ASN A 103 -30.91 47.77 -10.78
N GLY A 104 -29.84 48.48 -10.41
CA GLY A 104 -29.87 49.70 -9.57
C GLY A 104 -29.71 51.01 -10.34
N VAL A 105 -29.65 50.94 -11.68
CA VAL A 105 -29.67 52.07 -12.63
C VAL A 105 -30.91 51.92 -13.50
#